data_AF-A0A7K9BJ26-F1
#
_entry.id   AF-A0A7K9BJ26-F1
#
_cell.length_a   1.000
_cell.length_b   1.000
_cell.length_c   1.000
_cell.angle_alpha   90.00
_cell.angle_beta   90.00
_cell.angle_gamma   90.00
#
_symmetry.space_group_name_H-M   'P 1'
#
loop_
_entity.id
_entity.type
_entity.pdbx_description
1 polymer ?
#
loop_
_entity_poly.entity_id
_entity_poly.type
_entity_poly.pdbx_seq_one_letter_code
_entity_poly.pdbx_strand_id
1 'polypeptide(L)'
;RRPSPPGRDTYGTSSLSSSSNSGSCKGSDSSPTPRRPAKYNLCSDNHGIKPPTPEQYLTPLQQKEVCIRHLKARLKDTQERLQDRDAEIEDLKTQLSRMQEDWIEEECHRVEAQLALKEARKEIKQLKQVIDTVKNNLVEKDKGLQKYFVDINIQNKKLETLLHSMEMAQNGAPKEEGAGESAGGSPARSLTRSSTYTKLSDQGAGERNGGGSQTISADEGADSGFANADEAPSRT
;
A
#
# COMPACT_ATOMS: atom_id res chain seq x y z
N ARG A 1 28.24 -1.19 11.52
CA ARG A 1 28.53 -2.60 11.17
C ARG A 1 27.52 -3.02 10.12
N ARG A 2 27.91 -3.03 8.85
CA ARG A 2 27.04 -3.31 7.69
C ARG A 2 27.20 -4.79 7.32
N PRO A 3 26.14 -5.58 7.08
CA PRO A 3 26.30 -6.89 6.48
C PRO A 3 26.34 -6.77 4.95
N SER A 4 27.38 -7.34 4.34
CA SER A 4 27.45 -7.59 2.90
C SER A 4 26.65 -8.84 2.54
N PRO A 5 26.05 -8.95 1.36
CA PRO A 5 25.37 -10.18 0.93
C PRO A 5 26.38 -11.22 0.40
N PRO A 6 26.21 -12.52 0.69
CA PRO A 6 26.93 -13.59 0.02
C PRO A 6 26.12 -14.13 -1.17
N GLY A 7 26.81 -14.67 -2.18
CA GLY A 7 26.16 -15.53 -3.18
C GLY A 7 26.64 -15.31 -4.60
N ARG A 8 27.79 -15.90 -4.95
CA ARG A 8 28.05 -16.34 -6.32
C ARG A 8 28.32 -17.82 -6.21
N ASP A 9 27.45 -18.62 -6.81
CA ASP A 9 27.76 -19.81 -7.61
C ASP A 9 26.46 -20.60 -7.84
N THR A 10 26.02 -20.67 -9.10
CA THR A 10 25.09 -21.70 -9.55
C THR A 10 25.33 -22.02 -11.03
N TYR A 11 26.03 -23.14 -11.22
CA TYR A 11 26.01 -24.11 -12.31
C TYR A 11 25.23 -23.78 -13.60
N GLY A 12 25.95 -23.78 -14.72
CA GLY A 12 25.42 -24.00 -16.06
C GLY A 12 26.17 -25.15 -16.73
N THR A 13 25.54 -26.32 -16.78
CA THR A 13 25.94 -27.49 -17.55
C THR A 13 25.37 -27.45 -18.97
N SER A 14 26.05 -28.13 -19.90
CA SER A 14 25.67 -28.52 -21.28
C SER A 14 26.24 -27.60 -22.37
N SER A 15 27.17 -27.97 -23.26
CA SER A 15 27.32 -29.11 -24.19
C SER A 15 27.30 -28.58 -25.63
N LEU A 16 28.43 -28.79 -26.33
CA LEU A 16 28.59 -29.08 -27.76
C LEU A 16 28.14 -28.02 -28.79
N SER A 17 29.11 -27.51 -29.56
CA SER A 17 29.10 -27.64 -31.03
C SER A 17 30.46 -27.31 -31.64
N SER A 18 31.00 -28.31 -32.34
CA SER A 18 32.18 -28.25 -33.20
C SER A 18 32.01 -27.24 -34.34
N SER A 19 33.08 -26.53 -34.72
CA SER A 19 33.32 -26.27 -36.14
C SER A 19 34.82 -26.24 -36.42
N SER A 20 35.27 -27.32 -37.05
CA SER A 20 36.49 -27.35 -37.84
C SER A 20 36.24 -26.53 -39.11
N ASN A 21 37.17 -25.67 -39.50
CA ASN A 21 37.36 -25.38 -40.92
C ASN A 21 38.84 -25.28 -41.27
N SER A 22 39.24 -26.28 -42.06
CA SER A 22 40.49 -26.41 -42.80
C SER A 22 40.50 -25.44 -43.99
N GLY A 23 41.69 -24.97 -44.43
CA GLY A 23 41.79 -24.26 -45.69
C GLY A 23 43.12 -23.55 -45.93
N SER A 24 44.16 -24.33 -46.18
CA SER A 24 45.51 -23.89 -46.57
C SER A 24 45.52 -23.09 -47.88
N CYS A 25 45.96 -21.83 -47.83
CA CYS A 25 46.25 -20.99 -48.99
C CYS A 25 47.64 -21.35 -49.55
N LYS A 26 47.70 -22.39 -50.38
CA LYS A 26 48.88 -22.74 -51.16
C LYS A 26 48.84 -21.97 -52.48
N GLY A 27 49.64 -20.92 -52.58
CA GLY A 27 49.90 -20.20 -53.82
C GLY A 27 50.35 -21.16 -54.91
N SER A 28 49.75 -21.03 -56.09
CA SER A 28 50.22 -21.68 -57.31
C SER A 28 50.40 -20.59 -58.35
N ASP A 29 51.66 -20.15 -58.48
CA ASP A 29 52.15 -19.42 -59.64
C ASP A 29 52.10 -20.37 -60.84
N SER A 30 51.22 -20.10 -61.80
CA SER A 30 51.27 -20.74 -63.11
C SER A 30 50.62 -19.82 -64.15
N SER A 31 51.45 -18.96 -64.72
CA SER A 31 51.14 -18.16 -65.90
C SER A 31 50.75 -19.05 -67.09
N PRO A 32 49.72 -18.71 -67.89
CA PRO A 32 49.40 -19.47 -69.08
C PRO A 32 50.32 -19.06 -70.22
N THR A 33 51.18 -19.98 -70.69
CA THR A 33 51.90 -19.83 -71.96
C THR A 33 51.03 -20.40 -73.10
N PRO A 34 50.77 -19.65 -74.18
CA PRO A 34 49.95 -20.13 -75.29
C PRO A 34 50.82 -20.79 -76.36
N ARG A 35 50.96 -22.12 -76.36
CA ARG A 35 51.50 -22.86 -77.52
C ARG A 35 50.96 -24.30 -77.63
N ARG A 36 49.97 -24.52 -78.52
CA ARG A 36 50.00 -25.46 -79.66
C ARG A 36 48.58 -25.83 -80.16
N PRO A 37 48.42 -26.16 -81.47
CA PRO A 37 47.12 -26.26 -82.11
C PRO A 37 46.43 -27.60 -81.84
N ALA A 38 45.09 -27.53 -81.84
CA ALA A 38 44.15 -28.64 -81.70
C ALA A 38 44.48 -29.79 -82.66
N LYS A 39 44.67 -30.98 -82.10
CA LYS A 39 44.65 -32.24 -82.83
C LYS A 39 43.55 -33.10 -82.21
N TYR A 40 42.57 -33.44 -83.04
CA TYR A 40 41.49 -34.41 -82.84
C TYR A 40 41.51 -35.18 -81.50
N ASN A 41 40.60 -34.81 -80.58
CA ASN A 41 40.35 -35.59 -79.37
C ASN A 41 39.56 -36.85 -79.74
N LEU A 42 40.26 -37.98 -79.82
CA LEU A 42 39.67 -39.32 -79.82
C LEU A 42 39.03 -39.60 -78.44
N CYS A 43 37.80 -40.10 -78.46
CA CYS A 43 37.01 -40.49 -77.30
C CYS A 43 37.58 -41.74 -76.59
N SER A 44 38.63 -41.63 -75.78
CA SER A 44 39.13 -42.81 -75.05
C SER A 44 39.77 -42.54 -73.67
N ASP A 45 39.49 -41.42 -73.02
CA ASP A 45 40.02 -41.17 -71.67
C ASP A 45 38.90 -40.73 -70.72
N ASN A 46 38.17 -41.71 -70.18
CA ASN A 46 37.12 -41.50 -69.17
C ASN A 46 37.42 -42.30 -67.88
N HIS A 47 38.63 -42.81 -67.69
CA HIS A 47 38.96 -43.66 -66.55
C HIS A 47 39.80 -42.88 -65.52
N GLY A 48 39.15 -41.93 -64.87
CA GLY A 48 39.79 -41.10 -63.83
C GLY A 48 39.09 -39.77 -63.54
N ILE A 49 38.15 -39.35 -64.39
CA ILE A 49 37.36 -38.16 -64.14
C ILE A 49 36.34 -38.49 -63.05
N LYS A 50 36.57 -37.92 -61.86
CA LYS A 50 35.62 -37.95 -60.75
C LYS A 50 34.26 -37.51 -61.30
N PRO A 51 33.16 -38.24 -61.02
CA PRO A 51 31.83 -37.86 -61.48
C PRO A 51 31.61 -36.36 -61.22
N PRO A 52 31.22 -35.58 -62.25
CA PRO A 52 30.88 -34.17 -62.10
C PRO A 52 29.99 -33.95 -60.87
N THR A 53 30.16 -32.83 -60.17
CA THR A 53 29.22 -32.51 -59.09
C THR A 53 27.80 -32.46 -59.68
N PRO A 54 26.75 -32.87 -58.94
CA PRO A 54 25.38 -32.94 -59.48
C PRO A 54 24.93 -31.64 -60.19
N GLU A 55 25.44 -30.50 -59.73
CA GLU A 55 25.23 -29.17 -60.30
C GLU A 55 25.81 -28.98 -61.71
N GLN A 56 26.85 -29.73 -62.07
CA GLN A 56 27.49 -29.72 -63.40
C GLN A 56 26.69 -30.49 -64.46
N TYR A 57 25.68 -31.25 -64.06
CA TYR A 57 24.72 -31.88 -64.98
C TYR A 57 23.53 -30.97 -65.30
N LEU A 58 23.44 -29.80 -64.67
CA LEU A 58 22.37 -28.85 -64.88
C LEU A 58 22.73 -27.86 -65.98
N THR A 59 21.75 -27.51 -66.82
CA THR A 59 21.87 -26.34 -67.69
C THR A 59 22.03 -25.07 -66.85
N PRO A 60 22.67 -24.01 -67.37
CA PRO A 60 22.74 -22.73 -66.67
C PRO A 60 21.37 -22.18 -66.21
N LEU A 61 20.29 -22.52 -66.93
CA LEU A 61 18.92 -22.20 -66.53
C LEU A 61 18.49 -23.00 -65.29
N GLN A 62 18.65 -24.32 -65.29
CA GLN A 62 18.32 -25.18 -64.15
C GLN A 62 19.12 -24.82 -62.89
N GLN A 63 20.40 -24.45 -63.03
CA GLN A 63 21.23 -24.03 -61.90
C GLN A 63 20.71 -22.73 -61.28
N LYS A 64 20.26 -21.77 -62.10
CA LYS A 64 19.58 -20.56 -61.62
C LYS A 64 18.25 -20.89 -60.94
N GLU A 65 17.45 -21.80 -61.47
CA GLU A 65 16.18 -22.22 -60.86
C GLU A 65 16.38 -22.86 -59.47
N VAL A 66 17.39 -23.72 -59.31
CA VAL A 66 17.77 -24.30 -58.02
C VAL A 66 18.22 -23.20 -57.05
N CYS A 67 19.10 -22.30 -57.49
CA CYS A 67 19.58 -21.18 -56.69
C CYS A 67 18.42 -20.28 -56.23
N ILE A 68 17.50 -19.94 -57.12
CA ILE A 68 16.31 -19.14 -56.80
C ILE A 68 15.44 -19.85 -55.75
N ARG A 69 15.19 -21.16 -55.87
CA ARG A 69 14.43 -21.91 -54.87
C ARG A 69 15.11 -21.90 -53.50
N HIS A 70 16.42 -22.10 -53.45
CA HIS A 70 17.18 -22.05 -52.20
C HIS A 70 17.14 -20.66 -51.55
N LEU A 71 17.30 -19.59 -52.34
CA LEU A 71 17.20 -18.21 -51.83
C LEU A 71 15.79 -17.90 -51.32
N LYS A 72 14.75 -18.35 -52.02
CA LYS A 72 13.35 -18.20 -51.57
C LYS A 72 13.08 -18.93 -50.26
N ALA A 73 13.58 -20.17 -50.12
CA ALA A 73 13.46 -20.94 -48.89
C ALA A 73 14.16 -20.21 -47.74
N ARG A 74 15.42 -19.80 -47.92
CA ARG A 74 16.16 -19.03 -46.91
C ARG A 74 15.49 -17.72 -46.53
N LEU A 75 14.94 -16.99 -47.51
CA LEU A 75 14.21 -15.74 -47.23
C LEU A 75 12.97 -16.01 -46.38
N LYS A 76 12.22 -17.08 -46.70
CA LYS A 76 11.05 -17.49 -45.92
C LYS A 76 11.44 -17.84 -44.48
N ASP A 77 12.49 -18.65 -44.29
CA ASP A 77 12.97 -19.03 -42.95
C ASP A 77 13.42 -17.81 -42.14
N THR A 78 14.09 -16.84 -42.78
CA THR A 78 14.46 -15.59 -42.10
C THR A 78 13.26 -14.73 -41.74
N GLN A 79 12.24 -14.71 -42.60
CA GLN A 79 11.01 -13.95 -42.37
C GLN A 79 10.21 -14.54 -41.20
N GLU A 80 10.06 -15.86 -41.14
CA GLU A 80 9.39 -16.56 -40.05
C GLU A 80 10.09 -16.30 -38.72
N ARG A 81 11.43 -16.42 -38.68
CA ARG A 81 12.19 -16.11 -37.47
C ARG A 81 12.07 -14.65 -37.02
N LEU A 82 11.93 -13.71 -37.96
CA LEU A 82 11.67 -12.31 -37.62
C LEU A 82 10.27 -12.15 -37.01
N GLN A 83 9.25 -12.79 -37.58
CA GLN A 83 7.89 -12.77 -37.03
C GLN A 83 7.82 -13.36 -35.62
N ASP A 84 8.54 -14.44 -35.33
CA ASP A 84 8.62 -15.01 -33.99
C ASP A 84 9.25 -14.03 -32.99
N ARG A 85 10.31 -13.31 -33.41
CA ARG A 85 10.96 -12.29 -32.58
C ARG A 85 10.04 -11.10 -32.35
N ASP A 86 9.31 -10.66 -33.37
CA ASP A 86 8.34 -9.56 -33.25
C ASP A 86 7.22 -9.95 -32.27
N ALA A 87 6.72 -11.18 -32.33
CA ALA A 87 5.75 -11.70 -31.38
C ALA A 87 6.29 -11.72 -29.94
N GLU A 88 7.52 -12.22 -29.73
CA GLU A 88 8.17 -12.21 -28.42
C GLU A 88 8.37 -10.78 -27.89
N ILE A 89 8.71 -9.83 -28.76
CA ILE A 89 8.83 -8.42 -28.38
C ILE A 89 7.49 -7.88 -27.87
N GLU A 90 6.38 -8.19 -28.53
CA GLU A 90 5.05 -7.76 -28.08
C GLU A 90 4.63 -8.43 -26.75
N ASP A 91 4.96 -9.71 -26.56
CA ASP A 91 4.72 -10.39 -25.28
C ASP A 91 5.51 -9.75 -24.14
N LEU A 92 6.79 -9.46 -24.36
CA LEU A 92 7.65 -8.79 -23.38
C LEU A 92 7.19 -7.36 -23.09
N LYS A 93 6.74 -6.59 -24.10
CA LYS A 93 6.13 -5.28 -23.88
C LYS A 93 4.87 -5.37 -23.03
N THR A 94 4.03 -6.37 -23.28
CA THR A 94 2.81 -6.59 -22.51
C THR A 94 3.15 -6.97 -21.06
N GLN A 95 4.15 -7.82 -20.85
CA GLN A 95 4.64 -8.17 -19.51
C GLN A 95 5.21 -6.95 -18.78
N LEU A 96 6.04 -6.14 -19.46
CA LEU A 96 6.61 -4.93 -18.91
C LEU A 96 5.50 -3.95 -18.48
N SER A 97 4.47 -3.79 -19.31
CA SER A 97 3.33 -2.91 -18.99
C SER A 97 2.61 -3.36 -17.73
N ARG A 98 2.32 -4.66 -17.59
CA ARG A 98 1.72 -5.23 -16.37
C ARG A 98 2.61 -5.02 -15.14
N MET A 99 3.91 -5.27 -15.27
CA MET A 99 4.85 -5.06 -14.15
C MET A 99 4.95 -3.59 -13.73
N GLN A 100 4.81 -2.66 -14.68
CA GLN A 100 4.74 -1.23 -14.38
C GLN A 100 3.45 -0.87 -13.65
N GLU A 101 2.30 -1.42 -14.07
CA GLU A 101 1.01 -1.25 -13.40
C GLU A 101 1.06 -1.79 -11.95
N ASP A 102 1.56 -3.02 -11.77
CA ASP A 102 1.73 -3.64 -10.44
C ASP A 102 2.62 -2.77 -9.53
N TRP A 103 3.71 -2.24 -10.09
CA TRP A 103 4.62 -1.36 -9.33
C TRP A 103 3.95 -0.04 -8.93
N ILE A 104 3.16 0.56 -9.83
CA ILE A 104 2.41 1.78 -9.54
C ILE A 104 1.37 1.53 -8.44
N GLU A 105 0.64 0.42 -8.50
CA GLU A 105 -0.38 0.06 -7.51
C GLU A 105 0.23 -0.15 -6.13
N GLU A 106 1.34 -0.87 -6.05
CA GLU A 106 2.04 -1.10 -4.78
C GLU A 106 2.59 0.22 -4.20
N GLU A 107 3.15 1.10 -5.03
CA GLU A 107 3.63 2.40 -4.59
C GLU A 107 2.48 3.30 -4.11
N CYS A 108 1.29 3.19 -4.73
CA CYS A 108 0.07 3.84 -4.28
C CYS A 108 -0.32 3.37 -2.87
N HIS A 109 -0.46 2.07 -2.66
CA HIS A 109 -0.76 1.50 -1.34
C HIS A 109 0.25 1.93 -0.27
N ARG A 110 1.54 1.97 -0.62
CA ARG A 110 2.61 2.43 0.26
C ARG A 110 2.40 3.88 0.70
N VAL A 111 2.05 4.77 -0.22
CA VAL A 111 1.79 6.19 0.05
C VAL A 111 0.51 6.39 0.86
N GLU A 112 -0.56 5.67 0.54
CA GLU A 112 -1.82 5.69 1.28
C GLU A 112 -1.63 5.29 2.75
N ALA A 113 -0.90 4.21 2.99
CA ALA A 113 -0.56 3.77 4.35
C ALA A 113 0.24 4.83 5.12
N GLN A 114 1.16 5.54 4.44
CA GLN A 114 1.92 6.64 5.04
C GLN A 114 1.03 7.83 5.42
N LEU A 115 0.06 8.17 4.56
CA LEU A 115 -0.91 9.24 4.84
C LEU A 115 -1.81 8.88 6.02
N ALA A 116 -2.40 7.68 6.03
CA ALA A 116 -3.23 7.19 7.14
C ALA A 116 -2.45 7.20 8.47
N LEU A 117 -1.19 6.75 8.46
CA LEU A 117 -0.33 6.79 9.64
C LEU A 117 -0.07 8.22 10.13
N LYS A 118 0.15 9.16 9.20
CA LYS A 118 0.37 10.58 9.53
C LYS A 118 -0.89 11.19 10.17
N GLU A 119 -2.07 10.84 9.69
CA GLU A 119 -3.35 11.31 10.22
C GLU A 119 -3.65 10.72 11.59
N ALA A 120 -3.51 9.41 11.76
CA ALA A 120 -3.65 8.75 13.06
C ALA A 120 -2.72 9.35 14.12
N ARG A 121 -1.48 9.69 13.73
CA ARG A 121 -0.52 10.38 14.63
C ARG A 121 -0.98 11.78 15.02
N LYS A 122 -1.67 12.53 14.15
CA LYS A 122 -2.24 13.83 14.50
C LYS A 122 -3.43 13.67 15.45
N GLU A 123 -4.31 12.73 15.17
CA GLU A 123 -5.48 12.45 16.00
C GLU A 123 -5.07 12.02 17.42
N ILE A 124 -4.09 11.12 17.55
CA ILE A 124 -3.54 10.73 18.85
C ILE A 124 -3.02 11.95 19.64
N LYS A 125 -2.36 12.90 18.98
CA LYS A 125 -1.87 14.12 19.64
C LYS A 125 -3.03 15.00 20.10
N GLN A 126 -4.05 15.17 19.27
CA GLN A 126 -5.23 15.96 19.61
C GLN A 126 -5.99 15.34 20.78
N LEU A 127 -6.22 14.03 20.76
CA LEU A 127 -6.86 13.31 21.85
C LEU A 127 -6.08 13.41 23.17
N LYS A 128 -4.74 13.31 23.12
CA LYS A 128 -3.89 13.55 24.30
C LYS A 128 -4.08 14.96 24.86
N GLN A 129 -4.10 15.98 24.01
CA GLN A 129 -4.32 17.35 24.45
C GLN A 129 -5.69 17.54 25.11
N VAL A 130 -6.73 16.91 24.57
CA VAL A 130 -8.09 16.94 25.17
C VAL A 130 -8.07 16.26 26.54
N ILE A 131 -7.44 15.09 26.67
CA ILE A 131 -7.29 14.38 27.95
C ILE A 131 -6.56 15.25 28.97
N ASP A 132 -5.43 15.85 28.60
CA ASP A 132 -4.66 16.72 29.49
C ASP A 132 -5.48 17.93 29.95
N THR A 133 -6.26 18.51 29.04
CA THR A 133 -7.17 19.62 29.36
C THR A 133 -8.24 19.19 30.36
N VAL A 134 -8.92 18.08 30.13
CA VAL A 134 -9.96 17.56 31.04
C VAL A 134 -9.36 17.19 32.40
N LYS A 135 -8.18 16.57 32.41
CA LYS A 135 -7.44 16.22 33.63
C LYS A 135 -7.14 17.47 34.47
N ASN A 136 -6.65 18.55 33.86
CA ASN A 136 -6.39 19.80 34.57
C ASN A 136 -7.67 20.41 35.15
N ASN A 137 -8.76 20.43 34.37
CA ASN A 137 -10.06 20.89 34.85
C ASN A 137 -10.58 20.09 36.06
N LEU A 138 -10.37 18.77 36.07
CA LEU A 138 -10.78 17.92 37.19
C LEU A 138 -9.97 18.22 38.45
N VAL A 139 -8.65 18.41 38.31
CA VAL A 139 -7.77 18.81 39.42
C VAL A 139 -8.18 20.17 40.01
N GLU A 140 -8.57 21.13 39.18
CA GLU A 140 -9.07 22.41 39.64
C GLU A 140 -10.39 22.29 40.41
N LYS A 141 -11.33 21.48 39.91
CA LYS A 141 -12.58 21.18 40.61
C LYS A 141 -12.36 20.45 41.92
N ASP A 142 -11.41 19.52 41.96
CA ASP A 142 -11.03 18.76 43.16
C ASP A 142 -10.50 19.70 44.27
N LYS A 143 -9.66 20.68 43.92
CA LYS A 143 -9.24 21.75 44.86
C LYS A 143 -10.42 22.56 45.38
N GLY A 144 -11.38 22.89 44.52
CA GLY A 144 -12.62 23.57 44.91
C GLY A 144 -13.45 22.74 45.90
N LEU A 145 -13.58 21.44 45.66
CA LEU A 145 -14.27 20.50 46.55
C LEU A 145 -13.55 20.36 47.90
N GLN A 146 -12.22 20.27 47.88
CA GLN A 146 -11.40 20.19 49.08
C GLN A 146 -11.58 21.44 49.96
N LYS A 147 -11.71 22.63 49.36
CA LYS A 147 -12.04 23.87 50.08
C LYS A 147 -13.41 23.78 50.76
N TYR A 148 -14.44 23.31 50.06
CA TYR A 148 -15.76 23.13 50.67
C TYR A 148 -15.73 22.15 51.84
N PHE A 149 -14.96 21.07 51.76
CA PHE A 149 -14.80 20.14 52.87
C PHE A 149 -14.18 20.81 54.12
N VAL A 150 -13.16 21.64 53.93
CA VAL A 150 -12.54 22.42 55.01
C VAL A 150 -13.55 23.42 55.61
N ASP A 151 -14.28 24.15 54.76
CA ASP A 151 -15.26 25.14 55.19
C ASP A 151 -16.41 24.50 56.00
N ILE A 152 -16.94 23.37 55.53
CA ILE A 152 -17.96 22.57 56.23
C ILE A 152 -17.44 22.10 57.58
N ASN A 153 -16.20 21.59 57.63
CA ASN A 153 -15.59 21.13 58.89
C ASN A 153 -15.42 22.28 59.90
N ILE A 154 -15.04 23.48 59.45
CA ILE A 154 -14.97 24.67 60.31
C ILE A 154 -16.36 25.05 60.83
N GLN A 155 -17.38 25.03 59.97
CA GLN A 155 -18.75 25.32 60.39
C GLN A 155 -19.27 24.30 61.41
N ASN A 156 -19.01 23.00 61.22
CA ASN A 156 -19.37 21.97 62.19
C ASN A 156 -18.71 22.21 63.55
N LYS A 157 -17.41 22.55 63.60
CA LYS A 157 -16.74 22.90 64.87
C LYS A 157 -17.36 24.11 65.57
N LYS A 158 -17.79 25.12 64.80
CA LYS A 158 -18.51 26.28 65.37
C LYS A 158 -19.84 25.87 65.97
N LEU A 159 -20.58 24.98 65.29
CA LEU A 159 -21.84 24.44 65.79
C LEU A 159 -21.63 23.59 67.06
N GLU A 160 -20.62 22.73 67.09
CA GLU A 160 -20.24 21.96 68.29
C GLU A 160 -19.91 22.88 69.47
N THR A 161 -19.13 23.93 69.23
CA THR A 161 -18.77 24.92 70.26
C THR A 161 -20.00 25.66 70.79
N LEU A 162 -20.90 26.07 69.89
CA LEU A 162 -22.15 26.74 70.26
C LEU A 162 -23.03 25.81 71.11
N LEU A 163 -23.17 24.56 70.69
CA LEU A 163 -23.94 23.54 71.43
C LEU A 163 -23.39 23.35 72.84
N HIS A 164 -22.07 23.21 72.99
CA HIS A 164 -21.43 23.07 74.29
C HIS A 164 -21.62 24.31 75.18
N SER A 165 -21.53 25.51 74.61
CA SER A 165 -21.82 26.76 75.34
C SER A 165 -23.28 26.83 75.80
N MET A 166 -24.22 26.36 74.98
CA MET A 166 -25.64 26.30 75.34
C MET A 166 -25.87 25.30 76.49
N GLU A 167 -25.23 24.12 76.43
CA GLU A 167 -25.27 23.13 77.51
C GLU A 167 -24.73 23.69 78.84
N MET A 168 -23.62 24.43 78.81
CA MET A 168 -23.05 25.06 80.02
C MET A 168 -23.97 26.12 80.63
N ALA A 169 -24.62 26.95 79.78
CA ALA A 169 -25.59 27.94 80.25
C ALA A 169 -26.84 27.30 80.87
N GLN A 170 -27.24 26.12 80.38
CA GLN A 170 -28.40 25.38 80.88
C GLN A 170 -28.09 24.61 82.19
N ASN A 171 -26.85 24.15 82.37
CA ASN A 171 -26.39 23.45 83.58
C ASN A 171 -26.04 24.39 84.76
N GLY A 172 -26.11 25.71 84.56
CA GLY A 172 -25.84 26.73 85.59
C GLY A 172 -27.06 27.26 86.35
N ALA A 173 -28.29 26.82 86.03
CA ALA A 173 -29.48 27.19 86.79
C ALA A 173 -29.77 26.13 87.87
N PRO A 174 -29.70 26.46 89.18
CA PRO A 174 -30.30 25.57 90.17
C PRO A 174 -31.79 25.50 89.87
N LYS A 175 -32.31 24.28 89.71
CA LYS A 175 -33.76 24.03 89.70
C LYS A 175 -34.32 24.52 91.04
N GLU A 176 -34.92 25.70 91.02
CA GLU A 176 -35.86 26.13 92.05
C GLU A 176 -37.16 25.34 91.87
N GLU A 177 -37.61 24.73 92.97
CA GLU A 177 -38.91 24.09 93.14
C GLU A 177 -40.05 25.02 92.73
N GLY A 178 -41.08 24.47 92.08
CA GLY A 178 -42.31 25.23 91.85
C GLY A 178 -43.30 24.49 90.97
N ALA A 179 -44.10 23.63 91.59
CA ALA A 179 -45.27 23.01 91.00
C ALA A 179 -46.25 24.06 90.44
N GLY A 180 -46.88 23.76 89.31
CA GLY A 180 -47.91 24.61 88.71
C GLY A 180 -48.56 23.98 87.50
N GLU A 181 -49.57 23.14 87.76
CA GLU A 181 -50.55 22.68 86.78
C GLU A 181 -51.19 23.85 86.04
N SER A 182 -51.36 23.76 84.71
CA SER A 182 -52.47 24.44 84.05
C SER A 182 -52.79 23.82 82.70
N ALA A 183 -54.04 23.37 82.59
CA ALA A 183 -54.64 22.76 81.42
C ALA A 183 -55.07 23.80 80.38
N GLY A 184 -55.14 23.38 79.11
CA GLY A 184 -56.13 23.91 78.18
C GLY A 184 -55.61 24.36 76.81
N GLY A 185 -56.06 23.65 75.77
CA GLY A 185 -56.31 24.27 74.46
C GLY A 185 -55.44 23.76 73.31
N SER A 186 -55.94 22.75 72.57
CA SER A 186 -55.52 22.50 71.20
C SER A 186 -55.98 23.65 70.29
N PRO A 187 -55.17 24.01 69.27
CA PRO A 187 -55.74 24.10 67.93
C PRO A 187 -55.04 23.19 66.92
N ALA A 188 -55.85 22.43 66.19
CA ALA A 188 -55.49 21.71 64.99
C ALA A 188 -54.92 22.67 63.92
N ARG A 189 -53.79 22.30 63.30
CA ARG A 189 -53.43 22.78 61.96
C ARG A 189 -53.02 21.60 61.08
N SER A 190 -53.79 21.43 60.02
CA SER A 190 -53.64 20.42 58.97
C SER A 190 -52.22 20.36 58.40
N LEU A 191 -51.64 19.15 58.44
CA LEU A 191 -50.51 18.77 57.61
C LEU A 191 -51.05 18.37 56.22
N THR A 192 -51.10 19.31 55.27
CA THR A 192 -51.26 18.97 53.85
C THR A 192 -49.91 18.49 53.31
N ARG A 193 -49.80 17.16 53.28
CA ARG A 193 -48.77 16.34 52.64
C ARG A 193 -48.70 16.65 51.14
N SER A 194 -47.70 17.42 50.71
CA SER A 194 -47.25 17.45 49.32
C SER A 194 -45.88 16.79 49.24
N SER A 195 -45.89 15.49 48.92
CA SER A 195 -44.70 14.72 48.57
C SER A 195 -44.90 14.26 47.13
N THR A 196 -44.21 14.91 46.19
CA THR A 196 -44.17 14.51 44.79
C THR A 196 -43.18 13.36 44.66
N TYR A 197 -43.70 12.18 44.35
CA TYR A 197 -42.94 10.95 44.12
C TYR A 197 -42.66 10.85 42.61
N THR A 198 -41.40 10.92 42.18
CA THR A 198 -41.02 10.62 40.79
C THR A 198 -40.74 9.12 40.68
N LYS A 199 -41.68 8.38 40.07
CA LYS A 199 -41.54 6.97 39.68
C LYS A 199 -40.50 6.85 38.56
N LEU A 200 -39.47 6.04 38.79
CA LEU A 200 -38.78 5.30 37.74
C LEU A 200 -39.61 4.06 37.40
N SER A 201 -39.85 3.80 36.11
CA SER A 201 -40.03 2.44 35.58
C SER A 201 -39.62 2.38 34.11
N ASP A 202 -38.75 1.40 33.87
CA ASP A 202 -38.27 0.84 32.62
C ASP A 202 -39.31 -0.13 32.00
N GLN A 203 -39.05 -0.51 30.74
CA GLN A 203 -39.48 -1.71 30.01
C GLN A 203 -40.62 -1.60 28.97
N GLY A 204 -40.31 -2.02 27.74
CA GLY A 204 -41.30 -2.60 26.82
C GLY A 204 -40.98 -2.47 25.34
N ALA A 205 -40.48 -3.54 24.74
CA ALA A 205 -40.04 -3.66 23.34
C ALA A 205 -41.17 -3.90 22.31
N GLY A 206 -40.83 -3.73 21.03
CA GLY A 206 -41.51 -4.30 19.85
C GLY A 206 -42.29 -3.27 19.00
N GLU A 207 -42.32 -3.28 17.67
CA GLU A 207 -41.80 -4.13 16.60
C GLU A 207 -41.89 -3.35 15.27
N ARG A 208 -40.88 -3.52 14.39
CA ARG A 208 -40.93 -3.74 12.93
C ARG A 208 -41.93 -2.92 12.05
N ASN A 209 -41.40 -2.22 11.04
CA ASN A 209 -41.48 -2.61 9.59
C ASN A 209 -41.43 -1.41 8.61
N GLY A 210 -40.59 -1.56 7.56
CA GLY A 210 -40.70 -1.00 6.19
C GLY A 210 -40.54 0.52 6.01
N GLY A 211 -39.76 1.07 5.08
CA GLY A 211 -39.05 0.56 3.91
C GLY A 211 -39.14 1.62 2.79
N GLY A 212 -38.04 1.90 2.10
CA GLY A 212 -38.06 2.42 0.72
C GLY A 212 -37.54 3.85 0.46
N SER A 213 -36.34 3.89 -0.12
CA SER A 213 -36.06 4.44 -1.47
C SER A 213 -35.68 5.91 -1.70
N GLN A 214 -34.80 6.06 -2.70
CA GLN A 214 -34.34 7.23 -3.49
C GLN A 214 -33.10 7.94 -2.95
N THR A 215 -31.86 7.81 -3.49
CA THR A 215 -31.32 7.92 -4.87
C THR A 215 -31.64 9.24 -5.59
N ILE A 216 -30.69 10.18 -5.58
CA ILE A 216 -30.42 11.11 -6.70
C ILE A 216 -28.91 11.34 -6.84
N SER A 217 -28.47 11.43 -8.09
CA SER A 217 -27.09 11.45 -8.61
C SER A 217 -26.71 12.83 -9.17
N ALA A 218 -25.41 12.95 -9.56
CA ALA A 218 -24.84 13.81 -10.62
C ALA A 218 -24.68 15.32 -10.28
N ASP A 219 -23.66 16.09 -10.73
CA ASP A 219 -22.43 15.92 -11.54
C ASP A 219 -21.64 17.27 -11.54
N GLU A 220 -20.46 17.29 -12.16
CA GLU A 220 -19.57 18.41 -12.57
C GLU A 220 -18.60 19.00 -11.53
N GLY A 221 -17.30 19.22 -11.79
CA GLY A 221 -16.53 19.24 -13.04
C GLY A 221 -15.68 20.52 -13.13
N ALA A 222 -14.36 20.43 -12.86
CA ALA A 222 -13.25 21.34 -13.25
C ALA A 222 -12.01 20.96 -12.41
N ASP A 223 -10.92 20.36 -12.89
CA ASP A 223 -9.95 20.72 -13.95
C ASP A 223 -9.09 21.98 -13.68
N SER A 224 -7.78 21.79 -13.90
CA SER A 224 -6.63 22.72 -13.93
C SER A 224 -6.07 23.26 -12.59
N GLY A 225 -4.76 23.32 -12.35
CA GLY A 225 -3.59 23.07 -13.18
C GLY A 225 -2.29 23.14 -12.38
N PHE A 226 -1.30 22.41 -12.89
CA PHE A 226 0.04 22.15 -12.38
C PHE A 226 1.01 23.30 -12.71
N ALA A 227 1.91 23.68 -11.79
CA ALA A 227 3.22 24.26 -12.10
C ALA A 227 4.13 24.30 -10.85
N ASN A 228 4.84 23.20 -10.57
CA ASN A 228 6.10 23.27 -9.83
C ASN A 228 7.23 23.27 -10.87
N ALA A 229 8.00 24.35 -10.91
CA ALA A 229 9.25 24.40 -11.64
C ALA A 229 10.34 23.76 -10.77
N ASP A 230 10.83 22.62 -11.23
CA ASP A 230 12.10 22.04 -10.82
C ASP A 230 13.23 22.86 -11.45
N GLU A 231 14.18 23.37 -10.65
CA GLU A 231 15.50 23.75 -11.15
C GLU A 231 16.57 23.02 -10.32
N ALA A 232 17.25 22.10 -11.01
CA ALA A 232 18.24 21.18 -10.47
C ALA A 232 19.55 21.87 -10.04
N PRO A 233 20.28 21.34 -9.05
CA PRO A 233 21.67 21.73 -8.83
C PRO A 233 22.58 20.95 -9.78
N SER A 234 23.33 21.72 -10.58
CA SER A 234 24.40 21.23 -11.43
C SER A 234 25.55 20.64 -10.62
N ARG A 235 26.07 19.57 -11.20
CA ARG A 235 27.21 18.72 -10.84
C ARG A 235 28.54 19.47 -10.95
N THR A 236 29.33 19.47 -9.87
CA THR A 236 30.81 19.35 -9.84
C THR A 236 31.24 18.86 -8.47
#